data_AF-A0A1Y2ATV1-F1
#
_entry.id   AF-A0A1Y2ATV1-F1
#
_cell.length_a   1.000
_cell.length_b   1.000
_cell.length_c   1.000
_cell.angle_alpha   90.00
_cell.angle_beta   90.00
_cell.angle_gamma   90.00
#
_symmetry.space_group_name_H-M   'P 1'
#
loop_
_entity.id
_entity.type
_entity.pdbx_description
1 polymer ?
#
loop_
_entity_poly.entity_id
_entity_poly.type
_entity_poly.pdbx_seq_one_letter_code
_entity_poly.pdbx_strand_id
1 'polypeptide(L)'
;MNALVETRGDDQIQGAQVSEDTVSGDWHYKAEGGAHLIFGYTGSSPAYRGKVLRIRKVSAAGDDAQMAVADEWRDRLLPKLVPSHLLVPAHAVTLSFTFVHELMLSASGVRPAWRKKDQSTAEEDVRAWLLEDLSAVDQGGNNRRTLSIEIKPKWGFLPSPAFLHPPESVPIKSRISRFVMHQHLRDATNSEGKSYDPLDLYSGDEERMQRSLDGLFAGWKSTEGKGNNFRLSVDGVTVFPGQVRTDLHPANLLSALSGPLILSLQSSGALRILRDLQSSLDATDISDLAHRFHLAHPDSDLFDPSLLPDPTPEELSDFVDLYLSAPADGVTEDRWTLRQRLIAYTMSAIFKDCSIFVTIPFTYSGNQLVSTQGDSKVRLIDLDMKPISSLRKWYDLDDQIWRHWLSTHTDGD
;
A
#
# COMPACT_ATOMS: atom_id res chain seq x y z
N MET A 1 32.47 -22.26 -18.13
CA MET A 1 32.64 -22.50 -16.69
C MET A 1 31.54 -21.68 -16.01
N ASN A 2 30.32 -22.21 -16.03
CA ASN A 2 29.12 -21.53 -15.53
C ASN A 2 29.02 -21.84 -14.04
N ALA A 3 29.32 -20.85 -13.20
CA ALA A 3 28.96 -20.92 -11.79
C ALA A 3 27.48 -20.57 -11.68
N LEU A 4 26.68 -21.60 -11.39
CA LEU A 4 25.35 -21.46 -10.83
C LEU A 4 25.46 -20.61 -9.56
N VAL A 5 24.90 -19.40 -9.60
CA VAL A 5 24.61 -18.64 -8.39
C VAL A 5 23.43 -19.35 -7.75
N GLU A 6 23.71 -20.28 -6.83
CA GLU A 6 22.71 -20.89 -5.97
C GLU A 6 22.02 -19.80 -5.15
N THR A 7 20.72 -19.64 -5.35
CA THR A 7 19.81 -18.90 -4.47
C THR A 7 19.71 -19.64 -3.12
N ARG A 8 20.71 -19.49 -2.25
CA ARG A 8 20.78 -20.14 -0.92
C ARG A 8 19.97 -19.44 0.19
N GLY A 9 19.11 -18.48 -0.13
CA GLY A 9 18.44 -17.63 0.87
C GLY A 9 17.10 -18.14 1.39
N ASP A 10 16.28 -18.76 0.55
CA ASP A 10 14.86 -19.01 0.88
C ASP A 10 14.60 -20.39 1.53
N ASP A 11 15.45 -21.39 1.28
CA ASP A 11 15.28 -22.74 1.85
C ASP A 11 15.61 -22.85 3.36
N GLN A 12 16.24 -21.83 3.97
CA GLN A 12 16.59 -21.86 5.41
C GLN A 12 15.47 -21.42 6.35
N ILE A 13 14.34 -20.93 5.85
CA ILE A 13 13.25 -20.35 6.67
C ILE A 13 12.12 -21.36 6.94
N GLN A 14 12.09 -22.50 6.23
CA GLN A 14 11.14 -23.57 6.53
C GLN A 14 11.43 -24.16 7.92
N GLY A 15 10.57 -23.85 8.89
CA GLY A 15 10.70 -24.30 10.28
C GLY A 15 11.38 -23.32 11.23
N ALA A 16 11.55 -22.04 10.85
CA ALA A 16 12.10 -21.01 11.73
C ALA A 16 11.32 -20.91 13.06
N GLN A 17 11.99 -21.17 14.18
CA GLN A 17 11.42 -21.03 15.52
C GLN A 17 11.96 -19.74 16.14
N VAL A 18 11.45 -18.60 15.68
CA VAL A 18 11.95 -17.26 16.04
C VAL A 18 12.14 -17.06 17.54
N SER A 19 11.18 -17.52 18.35
CA SER A 19 11.23 -17.39 19.82
C SER A 19 12.28 -18.28 20.49
N GLU A 20 12.79 -19.30 19.80
CA GLU A 20 13.86 -20.19 20.28
C GLU A 20 15.22 -19.81 19.69
N ASP A 21 15.23 -19.35 18.44
CA ASP A 21 16.46 -19.03 17.69
C ASP A 21 17.01 -17.62 18.00
N THR A 22 16.19 -16.73 18.56
CA THR A 22 16.54 -15.33 18.81
C THR A 22 16.05 -14.85 20.17
N VAL A 23 16.62 -13.76 20.68
CA VAL A 23 16.10 -13.08 21.87
C VAL A 23 15.32 -11.83 21.49
N SER A 24 14.35 -11.41 22.31
CA SER A 24 13.54 -10.21 22.07
C SER A 24 14.39 -8.94 21.86
N GLY A 25 15.54 -8.85 22.52
CA GLY A 25 16.51 -7.76 22.37
C GLY A 25 17.17 -7.67 20.98
N ASP A 26 17.13 -8.73 20.17
CA ASP A 26 17.62 -8.70 18.79
C ASP A 26 16.68 -7.93 17.85
N TRP A 27 15.45 -7.66 18.28
CA TRP A 27 14.39 -7.08 17.46
C TRP A 27 14.01 -5.69 17.95
N HIS A 28 14.17 -4.68 17.09
CA HIS A 28 13.78 -3.32 17.42
C HIS A 28 12.42 -2.94 16.83
N TYR A 29 11.66 -2.10 17.51
CA TYR A 29 10.45 -1.52 16.95
C TYR A 29 10.76 -0.63 15.73
N LYS A 30 10.14 -0.90 14.58
CA LYS A 30 10.25 -0.06 13.36
C LYS A 30 9.03 0.81 13.13
N ALA A 31 7.85 0.20 13.15
CA ALA A 31 6.62 0.87 12.76
C ALA A 31 5.38 0.17 13.33
N GLU A 32 4.24 0.86 13.31
CA GLU A 32 2.95 0.26 13.56
C GLU A 32 1.82 0.87 12.73
N GLY A 33 0.93 0.00 12.26
CA GLY A 33 -0.30 0.34 11.57
C GLY A 33 -1.53 0.21 12.47
N GLY A 34 -2.71 0.22 11.85
CA GLY A 34 -3.97 -0.08 12.54
C GLY A 34 -4.02 -1.50 13.07
N ALA A 35 -3.58 -2.48 12.26
CA ALA A 35 -3.70 -3.91 12.58
C ALA A 35 -2.37 -4.60 12.95
N HIS A 36 -1.21 -3.98 12.73
CA HIS A 36 0.08 -4.66 12.88
C HIS A 36 1.17 -3.80 13.54
N LEU A 37 2.11 -4.48 14.18
CA LEU A 37 3.39 -3.97 14.68
C LEU A 37 4.51 -4.59 13.84
N ILE A 38 5.54 -3.80 13.53
CA ILE A 38 6.70 -4.24 12.74
C ILE A 38 7.95 -4.10 13.59
N PHE A 39 8.70 -5.20 13.72
CA PHE A 39 10.01 -5.24 14.39
C PHE A 39 11.10 -5.64 13.39
N GLY A 40 12.25 -4.98 13.40
CA GLY A 40 13.38 -5.29 12.53
C GLY A 40 14.47 -6.04 13.26
N TYR A 41 15.08 -7.02 12.60
CA TYR A 41 16.17 -7.79 13.18
C TYR A 41 17.49 -7.02 13.16
N THR A 42 18.16 -6.98 14.30
CA THR A 42 19.48 -6.36 14.51
C THR A 42 20.48 -7.28 15.21
N GLY A 43 20.07 -8.52 15.52
CA GLY A 43 20.97 -9.52 16.07
C GLY A 43 22.00 -10.04 15.06
N SER A 44 22.81 -10.99 15.51
CA SER A 44 23.93 -11.53 14.73
C SER A 44 23.58 -12.74 13.86
N SER A 45 22.40 -13.36 14.07
CA SER A 45 21.98 -14.57 13.37
C SER A 45 21.85 -14.32 11.86
N PRO A 46 22.61 -15.05 11.01
CA PRO A 46 22.53 -14.89 9.57
C PRO A 46 21.14 -15.19 8.99
N ALA A 47 20.39 -16.12 9.59
CA ALA A 47 19.07 -16.54 9.09
C ALA A 47 18.01 -15.43 9.17
N TYR A 48 18.14 -14.52 10.15
CA TYR A 48 17.20 -13.43 10.39
C TYR A 48 17.72 -12.08 9.89
N ARG A 49 18.94 -12.03 9.35
CA ARG A 49 19.53 -10.80 8.82
C ARG A 49 18.68 -10.23 7.69
N GLY A 50 18.37 -8.93 7.78
CA GLY A 50 17.52 -8.25 6.79
C GLY A 50 16.08 -8.74 6.80
N LYS A 51 15.59 -9.24 7.95
CA LYS A 51 14.18 -9.62 8.13
C LYS A 51 13.46 -8.67 9.08
N VAL A 52 12.15 -8.60 8.91
CA VAL A 52 11.22 -7.98 9.87
C VAL A 52 10.19 -8.99 10.34
N LEU A 53 9.78 -8.87 11.60
CA LEU A 53 8.59 -9.51 12.16
C LEU A 53 7.40 -8.56 12.02
N ARG A 54 6.33 -9.03 11.38
CA ARG A 54 5.01 -8.41 11.37
C ARG A 54 4.10 -9.16 12.32
N ILE A 55 3.78 -8.53 13.44
CA ILE A 55 2.94 -9.09 14.50
C ILE A 55 1.56 -8.43 14.39
N ARG A 56 0.49 -9.22 14.35
CA ARG A 56 -0.89 -8.69 14.38
C ARG A 56 -1.21 -8.19 15.78
N LYS A 57 -1.92 -7.06 15.86
CA LYS A 57 -2.50 -6.59 17.11
C LYS A 57 -3.72 -7.47 17.40
N VAL A 58 -3.72 -8.11 18.56
CA VAL A 58 -4.88 -8.90 19.00
C VAL A 58 -6.01 -7.92 19.33
N SER A 59 -7.21 -8.18 18.81
CA SER A 59 -8.45 -7.52 19.20
C SER A 59 -9.42 -8.57 19.75
N ALA A 60 -10.34 -8.15 20.63
CA ALA A 60 -11.24 -9.06 21.34
C ALA A 60 -12.10 -9.96 20.40
N ALA A 61 -12.54 -11.09 20.95
CA ALA A 61 -13.25 -12.21 20.32
C ALA A 61 -14.20 -11.84 19.15
N GLY A 62 -14.10 -12.60 18.06
CA GLY A 62 -14.72 -12.32 16.75
C GLY A 62 -13.73 -12.49 15.57
N ASP A 63 -12.46 -12.77 15.88
CA ASP A 63 -11.32 -12.68 14.95
C ASP A 63 -11.16 -13.91 14.02
N ASP A 64 -11.63 -15.10 14.40
CA ASP A 64 -11.31 -16.35 13.65
C ASP A 64 -11.85 -16.36 12.20
N ALA A 65 -13.08 -15.92 11.98
CA ALA A 65 -13.65 -15.85 10.64
C ALA A 65 -12.96 -14.77 9.79
N GLN A 66 -12.67 -13.61 10.37
CA GLN A 66 -11.91 -12.55 9.71
C GLN A 66 -10.45 -12.95 9.45
N MET A 67 -9.87 -13.78 10.32
CA MET A 67 -8.56 -14.40 10.15
C MET A 67 -8.55 -15.37 8.98
N ALA A 68 -9.55 -16.25 8.88
CA ALA A 68 -9.69 -17.17 7.75
C ALA A 68 -9.80 -16.41 6.43
N VAL A 69 -10.58 -15.32 6.39
CA VAL A 69 -10.68 -14.44 5.21
C VAL A 69 -9.34 -13.77 4.88
N ALA A 70 -8.65 -13.23 5.88
CA ALA A 70 -7.37 -12.55 5.67
C ALA A 70 -6.27 -13.52 5.20
N ASP A 71 -6.24 -14.73 5.73
CA ASP A 71 -5.30 -15.78 5.31
C ASP A 71 -5.63 -16.28 3.90
N GLU A 72 -6.90 -16.57 3.59
CA GLU A 72 -7.32 -16.97 2.24
C GLU A 72 -6.95 -15.89 1.21
N TRP A 73 -7.23 -14.63 1.54
CA TRP A 73 -6.84 -13.49 0.72
C TRP A 73 -5.34 -13.45 0.46
N ARG A 74 -4.52 -13.45 1.52
CA ARG A 74 -3.07 -13.28 1.39
C ARG A 74 -2.40 -14.48 0.73
N ASP A 75 -2.74 -15.69 1.17
CA ASP A 75 -1.97 -16.90 0.85
C ASP A 75 -2.44 -17.55 -0.46
N ARG A 76 -3.71 -17.35 -0.86
CA ARG A 76 -4.28 -18.00 -2.05
C ARG A 76 -4.79 -17.04 -3.11
N LEU A 77 -5.49 -15.96 -2.74
CA LEU A 77 -6.18 -15.12 -3.74
C LEU A 77 -5.31 -13.98 -4.29
N LEU A 78 -4.59 -13.26 -3.43
CA LEU A 78 -3.74 -12.14 -3.81
C LEU A 78 -2.64 -12.56 -4.82
N PRO A 79 -1.96 -13.72 -4.69
CA PRO A 79 -0.99 -14.19 -5.69
C PRO A 79 -1.60 -14.52 -7.06
N LYS A 80 -2.92 -14.75 -7.16
CA LYS A 80 -3.61 -14.90 -8.45
C LYS A 80 -3.79 -13.55 -9.16
N LEU A 81 -3.89 -12.46 -8.41
CA LEU A 81 -4.14 -11.10 -8.93
C LEU A 81 -2.86 -10.29 -9.14
N VAL A 82 -1.86 -10.49 -8.28
CA VAL A 82 -0.60 -9.75 -8.28
C VAL A 82 0.54 -10.74 -8.45
N PRO A 83 1.41 -10.56 -9.46
CA PRO A 83 2.58 -11.41 -9.66
C PRO A 83 3.47 -11.49 -8.42
N SER A 84 3.98 -12.69 -8.12
CA SER A 84 4.78 -12.95 -6.92
C SER A 84 6.02 -12.06 -6.79
N HIS A 85 6.63 -11.63 -7.90
CA HIS A 85 7.78 -10.70 -7.88
C HIS A 85 7.41 -9.29 -7.41
N LEU A 86 6.13 -8.93 -7.35
CA LEU A 86 5.67 -7.67 -6.76
C LEU A 86 5.20 -7.85 -5.32
N LEU A 87 5.05 -9.07 -4.83
CA LEU A 87 4.66 -9.34 -3.45
C LEU A 87 5.88 -9.49 -2.56
N VAL A 88 5.74 -9.13 -1.29
CA VAL A 88 6.76 -9.40 -0.28
C VAL A 88 6.54 -10.82 0.24
N PRO A 89 7.49 -11.75 0.08
CA PRO A 89 7.37 -13.09 0.65
C PRO A 89 7.18 -13.00 2.16
N ALA A 90 6.16 -13.69 2.65
CA ALA A 90 5.82 -13.74 4.07
C ALA A 90 5.81 -15.19 4.54
N HIS A 91 6.62 -15.48 5.55
CA HIS A 91 6.67 -16.81 6.17
C HIS A 91 5.91 -16.75 7.48
N ALA A 92 4.85 -17.53 7.60
CA ALA A 92 4.11 -17.62 8.86
C ALA A 92 4.99 -18.27 9.93
N VAL A 93 5.02 -17.66 11.11
CA VAL A 93 5.75 -18.14 12.29
C VAL A 93 4.86 -18.05 13.52
N THR A 94 5.13 -18.89 14.51
CA THR A 94 4.48 -18.81 15.83
C THR A 94 5.48 -18.21 16.80
N LEU A 95 5.06 -17.16 17.51
CA LEU A 95 5.85 -16.51 18.55
C LEU A 95 5.29 -16.88 19.91
N SER A 96 6.16 -17.22 20.85
CA SER A 96 5.72 -17.49 22.21
C SER A 96 5.14 -16.23 22.85
N PHE A 97 4.13 -16.40 23.71
CA PHE A 97 3.56 -15.29 24.48
C PHE A 97 4.64 -14.46 25.19
N THR A 98 5.59 -15.14 25.86
CA THR A 98 6.67 -14.48 26.61
C THR A 98 7.55 -13.61 25.73
N PHE A 99 7.90 -14.11 24.54
CA PHE A 99 8.71 -13.38 23.57
C PHE A 99 7.99 -12.11 23.08
N VAL A 100 6.70 -12.22 22.73
CA VAL A 100 5.90 -11.07 22.29
C VAL A 100 5.74 -10.04 23.42
N HIS A 101 5.51 -10.50 24.65
CA HIS A 101 5.40 -9.62 25.80
C HIS A 101 6.69 -8.80 26.01
N GLU A 102 7.86 -9.43 25.91
CA GLU A 102 9.15 -8.73 26.00
C GLU A 102 9.38 -7.72 24.86
N LEU A 103 9.01 -8.07 23.62
CA LEU A 103 9.05 -7.12 22.50
C LEU A 103 8.17 -5.90 22.75
N MET A 104 7.00 -6.11 23.32
CA MET A 104 6.07 -5.02 23.61
C MET A 104 6.56 -4.12 24.74
N LEU A 105 7.21 -4.70 25.76
CA LEU A 105 7.89 -3.96 26.81
C LEU A 105 9.02 -3.09 26.24
N SER A 106 9.87 -3.64 25.37
CA SER A 106 10.98 -2.89 24.77
C SER A 106 10.48 -1.75 23.85
N ALA A 107 9.36 -1.97 23.14
CA ALA A 107 8.74 -0.96 22.29
C ALA A 107 7.99 0.14 23.07
N SER A 108 7.63 -0.09 24.33
CA SER A 108 6.75 0.79 25.11
C SER A 108 7.26 2.24 25.21
N GLY A 109 8.58 2.45 25.26
CA GLY A 109 9.20 3.78 25.33
C GLY A 109 9.18 4.55 24.00
N VAL A 110 9.10 3.86 22.87
CA VAL A 110 9.29 4.45 21.52
C VAL A 110 7.96 4.59 20.76
N ARG A 111 6.94 3.79 21.13
CA ARG A 111 5.64 3.84 20.47
C ARG A 111 4.93 5.19 20.64
N PRO A 112 4.32 5.76 19.59
CA PRO A 112 3.53 6.99 19.70
C PRO A 112 2.41 6.87 20.73
N ALA A 113 2.25 7.88 21.59
CA ALA A 113 1.31 7.83 22.71
C ALA A 113 -0.14 7.51 22.29
N TRP A 114 -0.59 8.01 21.14
CA TRP A 114 -1.93 7.77 20.61
C TRP A 114 -2.16 6.32 20.14
N ARG A 115 -1.10 5.56 19.83
CA ARG A 115 -1.16 4.15 19.44
C ARG A 115 -1.12 3.18 20.63
N LYS A 116 -0.79 3.66 21.83
CA LYS A 116 -0.73 2.84 23.06
C LYS A 116 -2.12 2.45 23.58
N LYS A 117 -3.20 3.11 23.11
CA LYS A 117 -4.57 2.88 23.58
C LYS A 117 -5.21 1.58 23.08
N ASP A 118 -4.72 1.01 21.98
CA ASP A 118 -5.25 -0.20 21.33
C ASP A 118 -4.50 -1.49 21.75
N GLN A 119 -3.97 -1.57 22.97
CA GLN A 119 -3.31 -2.80 23.42
C GLN A 119 -4.33 -3.78 23.98
N SER A 120 -4.59 -4.87 23.26
CA SER A 120 -4.90 -6.13 23.91
C SER A 120 -3.58 -6.87 24.16
N THR A 121 -3.46 -7.43 25.36
CA THR A 121 -2.40 -8.38 25.69
C THR A 121 -2.80 -9.73 25.11
N ALA A 122 -1.98 -10.30 24.23
CA ALA A 122 -2.13 -11.71 23.90
C ALA A 122 -1.91 -12.52 25.18
N GLU A 123 -2.72 -13.54 25.45
CA GLU A 123 -2.52 -14.46 26.59
C GLU A 123 -1.99 -15.83 26.13
N GLU A 124 -1.79 -15.98 24.81
CA GLU A 124 -1.38 -17.20 24.13
C GLU A 124 -0.28 -16.90 23.10
N ASP A 125 0.26 -17.95 22.51
CA ASP A 125 1.20 -17.86 21.40
C ASP A 125 0.58 -17.12 20.21
N VAL A 126 1.36 -16.24 19.60
CA VAL A 126 0.86 -15.30 18.58
C VAL A 126 1.37 -15.72 17.22
N ARG A 127 0.46 -15.89 16.28
CA ARG A 127 0.82 -16.02 14.86
C ARG A 127 1.35 -14.68 14.33
N ALA A 128 2.52 -14.73 13.71
CA ALA A 128 3.17 -13.58 13.09
C ALA A 128 3.73 -13.97 11.72
N TRP A 129 4.34 -13.00 11.04
CA TRP A 129 5.00 -13.21 9.76
C TRP A 129 6.42 -12.68 9.78
N LEU A 130 7.33 -13.47 9.22
CA LEU A 130 8.69 -13.07 8.91
C LEU A 130 8.77 -12.64 7.44
N LEU A 131 9.18 -11.40 7.21
CA LEU A 131 9.28 -10.81 5.86
C LEU A 131 10.69 -10.28 5.60
N GLU A 132 11.03 -10.07 4.33
CA GLU A 132 12.20 -9.28 3.95
C GLU A 132 12.05 -7.83 4.45
N ASP A 133 13.10 -7.31 5.08
CA ASP A 133 13.22 -5.88 5.39
C ASP A 133 13.64 -5.14 4.12
N LEU A 134 12.65 -4.63 3.38
CA LEU A 134 12.89 -3.88 2.14
C LEU A 134 13.72 -2.61 2.34
N SER A 135 13.84 -2.15 3.59
CA SER A 135 14.64 -0.98 3.98
C SER A 135 16.04 -1.32 4.46
N ALA A 136 16.39 -2.60 4.64
CA ALA A 136 17.67 -3.00 5.19
C ALA A 136 18.86 -2.64 4.29
N VAL A 137 20.02 -2.52 4.95
CA VAL A 137 21.30 -2.25 4.28
C VAL A 137 21.71 -3.44 3.43
N ASP A 138 22.03 -3.20 2.17
CA ASP A 138 22.65 -4.19 1.32
C ASP A 138 24.13 -4.35 1.73
N GLN A 139 24.46 -5.44 2.42
CA GLN A 139 25.81 -5.72 2.90
C GLN A 139 26.74 -6.30 1.80
N GLY A 140 26.33 -6.27 0.52
CA GLY A 140 27.06 -6.86 -0.61
C GLY A 140 28.40 -6.22 -0.99
N GLY A 141 28.92 -5.22 -0.26
CA GLY A 141 30.27 -4.69 -0.47
C GLY A 141 30.59 -3.42 0.32
N ASN A 142 31.88 -3.16 0.55
CA ASN A 142 32.36 -1.91 1.16
C ASN A 142 31.93 -0.73 0.26
N ASN A 143 31.01 0.11 0.74
CA ASN A 143 30.47 1.33 0.11
C ASN A 143 29.16 1.21 -0.70
N ARG A 144 28.44 0.07 -0.63
CA ARG A 144 27.07 -0.03 -1.18
C ARG A 144 26.04 0.39 -0.13
N ARG A 145 25.11 1.25 -0.51
CA ARG A 145 24.02 1.75 0.34
C ARG A 145 22.68 1.48 -0.30
N THR A 146 21.62 1.51 0.51
CA THR A 146 20.26 1.24 0.05
C THR A 146 19.40 2.49 0.18
N LEU A 147 18.83 2.96 -0.94
CA LEU A 147 17.72 3.90 -0.92
C LEU A 147 16.41 3.13 -0.93
N SER A 148 15.48 3.52 -0.08
CA SER A 148 14.13 2.99 -0.06
C SER A 148 13.11 4.12 -0.19
N ILE A 149 12.18 3.96 -1.12
CA ILE A 149 11.13 4.93 -1.41
C ILE A 149 9.78 4.22 -1.27
N GLU A 150 8.90 4.76 -0.42
CA GLU A 150 7.51 4.35 -0.33
C GLU A 150 6.64 5.42 -1.02
N ILE A 151 5.85 5.03 -2.02
CA ILE A 151 4.92 5.89 -2.75
C ILE A 151 3.51 5.35 -2.55
N LYS A 152 2.55 6.20 -2.15
CA LYS A 152 1.12 5.88 -2.27
C LYS A 152 0.60 6.43 -3.59
N PRO A 153 0.50 5.60 -4.65
CA PRO A 153 0.27 6.09 -6.00
C PRO A 153 -1.17 6.59 -6.20
N LYS A 154 -2.11 6.22 -5.33
CA LYS A 154 -3.54 6.57 -5.44
C LYS A 154 -4.15 5.98 -6.72
N TRP A 155 -5.15 6.65 -7.29
CA TRP A 155 -5.97 6.14 -8.39
C TRP A 155 -5.33 6.47 -9.73
N GLY A 156 -4.98 5.45 -10.51
CA GLY A 156 -4.33 5.60 -11.82
C GLY A 156 -5.28 5.73 -13.00
N PHE A 157 -6.58 5.97 -12.77
CA PHE A 157 -7.61 6.02 -13.81
C PHE A 157 -8.67 7.08 -13.48
N LEU A 158 -9.49 7.41 -14.48
CA LEU A 158 -10.70 8.22 -14.36
C LEU A 158 -11.92 7.33 -14.60
N PRO A 159 -13.02 7.49 -13.83
CA PRO A 159 -14.25 6.73 -14.04
C PRO A 159 -14.89 7.06 -15.38
N SER A 160 -15.56 6.06 -15.98
CA SER A 160 -16.28 6.23 -17.24
C SER A 160 -17.50 7.13 -17.04
N PRO A 161 -17.72 8.15 -17.90
CA PRO A 161 -18.89 9.03 -17.80
C PRO A 161 -20.22 8.31 -17.98
N ALA A 162 -20.23 7.10 -18.55
CA ALA A 162 -21.44 6.31 -18.78
C ALA A 162 -22.11 5.80 -17.49
N PHE A 163 -21.36 5.72 -16.38
CA PHE A 163 -21.83 5.16 -15.11
C PHE A 163 -21.84 6.18 -13.97
N LEU A 164 -21.52 7.44 -14.25
CA LEU A 164 -21.43 8.46 -13.22
C LEU A 164 -22.81 9.02 -12.85
N HIS A 165 -23.11 8.99 -11.55
CA HIS A 165 -24.29 9.61 -10.96
C HIS A 165 -23.88 10.57 -9.82
N PRO A 166 -24.60 11.69 -9.63
CA PRO A 166 -25.63 12.26 -10.51
C PRO A 166 -25.00 12.96 -11.76
N PRO A 167 -25.80 13.35 -12.77
CA PRO A 167 -25.29 13.91 -14.03
C PRO A 167 -24.38 15.14 -13.88
N GLU A 168 -24.60 15.97 -12.87
CA GLU A 168 -23.76 17.14 -12.58
C GLU A 168 -22.33 16.77 -12.15
N SER A 169 -22.10 15.54 -11.67
CA SER A 169 -20.76 15.04 -11.31
C SER A 169 -19.94 14.61 -12.53
N VAL A 170 -20.59 14.28 -13.65
CA VAL A 170 -19.96 13.75 -14.88
C VAL A 170 -18.83 14.65 -15.40
N PRO A 171 -19.02 15.97 -15.67
CA PRO A 171 -17.96 16.80 -16.22
C PRO A 171 -16.76 16.97 -15.29
N ILE A 172 -16.92 16.68 -14.00
CA ILE A 172 -15.87 16.79 -12.98
C ILE A 172 -15.12 15.46 -12.86
N LYS A 173 -15.82 14.39 -12.42
CA LYS A 173 -15.21 13.10 -12.07
C LYS A 173 -14.59 12.39 -13.28
N SER A 174 -15.08 12.63 -14.50
CA SER A 174 -14.52 12.03 -15.73
C SER A 174 -13.27 12.74 -16.26
N ARG A 175 -12.87 13.87 -15.67
CA ARG A 175 -11.75 14.71 -16.16
C ARG A 175 -10.68 15.00 -15.12
N ILE A 176 -11.05 15.00 -13.84
CA ILE A 176 -10.18 15.43 -12.75
C ILE A 176 -9.93 14.24 -11.85
N SER A 177 -8.66 13.95 -11.57
CA SER A 177 -8.31 12.78 -10.76
C SER A 177 -8.88 12.92 -9.34
N ARG A 178 -9.34 11.80 -8.76
CA ARG A 178 -9.87 11.80 -7.39
C ARG A 178 -8.90 12.41 -6.39
N PHE A 179 -7.59 12.19 -6.58
CA PHE A 179 -6.57 12.75 -5.70
C PHE A 179 -6.56 14.28 -5.75
N VAL A 180 -6.56 14.87 -6.95
CA VAL A 180 -6.58 16.34 -7.11
C VAL A 180 -7.82 16.94 -6.46
N MET A 181 -9.00 16.37 -6.72
CA MET A 181 -10.24 16.85 -6.09
C MET A 181 -10.22 16.73 -4.56
N HIS A 182 -9.71 15.61 -4.03
CA HIS A 182 -9.65 15.39 -2.59
C HIS A 182 -8.61 16.29 -1.89
N GLN A 183 -7.49 16.60 -2.56
CA GLN A 183 -6.53 17.56 -2.04
C GLN A 183 -7.12 18.97 -1.96
N HIS A 184 -7.90 19.37 -2.97
CA HIS A 184 -8.64 20.64 -2.94
C HIS A 184 -9.61 20.73 -1.75
N LEU A 185 -10.35 19.65 -1.47
CA LEU A 185 -11.21 19.58 -0.27
C LEU A 185 -10.42 19.70 1.05
N ARG A 186 -9.20 19.15 1.11
CA ARG A 186 -8.37 19.16 2.33
C ARG A 186 -7.66 20.48 2.56
N ASP A 187 -7.25 21.15 1.49
CA ASP A 187 -6.50 22.39 1.53
C ASP A 187 -6.75 23.21 0.26
N ALA A 188 -7.80 24.04 0.31
CA ALA A 188 -8.24 24.90 -0.79
C ALA A 188 -7.23 26.01 -1.15
N THR A 189 -6.14 26.16 -0.39
CA THR A 189 -5.09 27.17 -0.65
C THR A 189 -3.91 26.64 -1.45
N ASN A 190 -3.83 25.32 -1.68
CA ASN A 190 -2.70 24.65 -2.32
C ASN A 190 -2.86 24.49 -3.86
N SER A 191 -3.74 25.30 -4.46
CA SER A 191 -4.22 25.15 -5.84
C SER A 191 -3.26 25.65 -6.93
N GLU A 192 -2.18 26.35 -6.59
CA GLU A 192 -1.35 27.08 -7.58
C GLU A 192 0.13 26.63 -7.62
N GLY A 193 0.40 25.32 -7.61
CA GLY A 193 1.77 24.78 -7.74
C GLY A 193 1.86 23.43 -8.46
N LYS A 194 3.10 22.97 -8.71
CA LYS A 194 3.45 21.64 -9.24
C LYS A 194 2.97 20.54 -8.28
N SER A 195 1.66 20.27 -8.28
CA SER A 195 1.04 19.27 -7.42
C SER A 195 1.18 17.87 -8.03
N TYR A 196 1.28 16.87 -7.16
CA TYR A 196 1.27 15.47 -7.57
C TYR A 196 -0.07 15.12 -8.23
N ASP A 197 -0.04 14.61 -9.46
CA ASP A 197 -1.19 13.96 -10.10
C ASP A 197 -0.87 12.48 -10.36
N PRO A 198 -1.64 11.54 -9.77
CA PRO A 198 -1.54 10.12 -10.09
C PRO A 198 -1.57 9.82 -11.59
N LEU A 199 -2.41 10.51 -12.38
CA LEU A 199 -2.53 10.21 -13.81
C LEU A 199 -1.22 10.42 -14.58
N ASP A 200 -0.36 11.32 -14.10
CA ASP A 200 1.00 11.53 -14.61
C ASP A 200 1.94 10.40 -14.18
N LEU A 201 1.85 9.91 -12.93
CA LEU A 201 2.62 8.74 -12.47
C LEU A 201 2.29 7.47 -13.27
N TYR A 202 1.02 7.23 -13.55
CA TYR A 202 0.53 6.04 -14.25
C TYR A 202 0.63 6.14 -15.79
N SER A 203 1.12 7.26 -16.32
CA SER A 203 1.11 7.54 -17.75
C SER A 203 2.03 6.64 -18.57
N GLY A 204 3.13 6.15 -17.96
CA GLY A 204 4.22 5.48 -18.67
C GLY A 204 5.11 6.43 -19.49
N ASP A 205 4.75 7.71 -19.57
CA ASP A 205 5.53 8.76 -20.23
C ASP A 205 6.56 9.34 -19.25
N GLU A 206 7.83 9.34 -19.64
CA GLU A 206 8.94 9.70 -18.74
C GLU A 206 8.83 11.14 -18.22
N GLU A 207 8.44 12.09 -19.08
CA GLU A 207 8.30 13.50 -18.68
C GLU A 207 7.15 13.67 -17.69
N ARG A 208 5.98 13.09 -17.97
CA ARG A 208 4.84 13.11 -17.05
C ARG A 208 5.15 12.44 -15.73
N MET A 209 5.79 11.26 -15.77
CA MET A 209 6.23 10.57 -14.55
C MET A 209 7.20 11.43 -13.74
N GLN A 210 8.17 12.10 -14.39
CA GLN A 210 9.08 13.03 -13.72
C GLN A 210 8.34 14.20 -13.06
N ARG A 211 7.36 14.82 -13.74
CA ARG A 211 6.53 15.89 -13.15
C ARG A 211 5.78 15.42 -11.90
N SER A 212 5.23 14.21 -11.96
CA SER A 212 4.55 13.59 -10.82
C SER A 212 5.50 13.35 -9.64
N LEU A 213 6.71 12.82 -9.90
CA LEU A 213 7.73 12.64 -8.87
C LEU A 213 8.18 13.97 -8.26
N ASP A 214 8.33 15.02 -9.07
CA ASP A 214 8.61 16.38 -8.59
C ASP A 214 7.50 16.88 -7.66
N GLY A 215 6.24 16.61 -8.00
CA GLY A 215 5.08 16.95 -7.16
C GLY A 215 5.05 16.19 -5.83
N LEU A 216 5.36 14.89 -5.84
CA LEU A 216 5.52 14.09 -4.62
C LEU A 216 6.62 14.66 -3.73
N PHE A 217 7.75 15.04 -4.31
CA PHE A 217 8.86 15.62 -3.58
C PHE A 217 8.53 17.00 -3.01
N ALA A 218 7.86 17.85 -3.77
CA ALA A 218 7.39 19.16 -3.31
C ALA A 218 6.44 19.01 -2.13
N GLY A 219 5.47 18.08 -2.21
CA GLY A 219 4.56 17.77 -1.11
C GLY A 219 5.26 17.17 0.12
N TRP A 220 6.25 16.31 -0.08
CA TRP A 220 7.08 15.80 1.02
C TRP A 220 7.86 16.91 1.72
N LYS A 221 8.43 17.86 0.97
CA LYS A 221 9.10 19.05 1.52
C LYS A 221 8.15 19.96 2.28
N SER A 222 7.01 20.33 1.68
CA SER A 222 6.06 21.28 2.29
C SER A 222 5.45 20.75 3.59
N THR A 223 5.35 19.44 3.73
CA THR A 223 4.85 18.77 4.95
C THR A 223 5.96 18.41 5.94
N GLU A 224 7.20 18.86 5.74
CA GLU A 224 8.36 18.48 6.55
C GLU A 224 8.55 16.95 6.67
N GLY A 225 8.16 16.21 5.63
CA GLY A 225 8.19 14.75 5.59
C GLY A 225 7.08 14.05 6.40
N LYS A 226 6.07 14.80 6.87
CA LYS A 226 4.91 14.25 7.61
C LYS A 226 3.79 13.78 6.67
N GLY A 227 3.83 14.14 5.39
CA GLY A 227 2.89 13.67 4.38
C GLY A 227 2.90 12.14 4.22
N ASN A 228 1.79 11.57 3.75
CA ASN A 228 1.63 10.11 3.64
C ASN A 228 1.79 9.57 2.21
N ASN A 229 2.04 10.42 1.21
CA ASN A 229 2.16 9.99 -0.19
C ASN A 229 3.56 9.56 -0.58
N PHE A 230 4.58 10.03 0.13
CA PHE A 230 5.98 9.80 -0.19
C PHE A 230 6.78 9.68 1.11
N ARG A 231 7.59 8.63 1.22
CA ARG A 231 8.59 8.46 2.28
C ARG A 231 9.91 8.04 1.68
N LEU A 232 10.97 8.50 2.33
CA LEU A 232 12.34 8.27 1.91
C LEU A 232 13.12 7.70 3.09
N SER A 233 13.88 6.65 2.86
CA SER A 233 14.81 6.09 3.85
C SER A 233 16.13 5.74 3.19
N VAL A 234 17.23 5.89 3.93
CA VAL A 234 18.56 5.42 3.52
C VAL A 234 19.05 4.47 4.59
N ASP A 235 19.44 3.26 4.18
CA ASP A 235 19.96 2.22 5.08
C ASP A 235 19.05 1.96 6.29
N GLY A 236 17.75 1.89 6.04
CA GLY A 236 16.73 1.63 7.06
C GLY A 236 16.35 2.85 7.91
N VAL A 237 17.01 3.99 7.71
CA VAL A 237 16.75 5.22 8.48
C VAL A 237 15.93 6.20 7.66
N THR A 238 14.76 6.59 8.18
CA THR A 238 13.90 7.61 7.54
C THR A 238 14.62 8.94 7.41
N VAL A 239 14.53 9.52 6.22
CA VAL A 239 15.05 10.83 5.87
C VAL A 239 13.94 11.87 5.98
N PHE A 240 14.25 13.07 6.49
CA PHE A 240 13.35 14.22 6.56
C PHE A 240 13.94 15.43 5.82
N PRO A 241 13.12 16.37 5.30
CA PRO A 241 13.61 17.49 4.50
C PRO A 241 14.65 18.37 5.21
N GLY A 242 14.50 18.56 6.54
CA GLY A 242 15.40 19.38 7.35
C GLY A 242 16.67 18.67 7.84
N GLN A 243 16.88 17.39 7.52
CA GLN A 243 18.07 16.68 7.98
C GLN A 243 19.32 17.13 7.21
N VAL A 244 20.27 17.71 7.94
CA VAL A 244 21.57 18.15 7.44
C VAL A 244 22.57 16.99 7.52
N ARG A 245 22.37 15.94 6.73
CA ARG A 245 23.47 15.00 6.43
C ARG A 245 24.18 15.49 5.18
N THR A 246 25.42 15.92 5.33
CA THR A 246 26.23 16.53 4.26
C THR A 246 26.52 15.57 3.09
N ASP A 247 26.47 14.27 3.34
CA ASP A 247 26.62 13.20 2.33
C ASP A 247 25.30 12.82 1.64
N LEU A 248 24.14 13.05 2.27
CA LEU A 248 22.82 12.57 1.83
C LEU A 248 21.79 13.71 1.74
N HIS A 249 22.16 14.82 1.08
CA HIS A 249 21.20 15.90 0.91
C HIS A 249 19.99 15.40 0.08
N PRO A 250 18.73 15.49 0.59
CA PRO A 250 17.57 14.89 -0.06
C PRO A 250 17.35 15.35 -1.50
N ALA A 251 17.67 16.62 -1.80
CA ALA A 251 17.54 17.13 -3.16
C ALA A 251 18.53 16.46 -4.14
N ASN A 252 19.75 16.15 -3.70
CA ASN A 252 20.75 15.50 -4.53
C ASN A 252 20.41 14.03 -4.76
N LEU A 253 19.90 13.35 -3.73
CA LEU A 253 19.40 11.98 -3.84
C LEU A 253 18.30 11.89 -4.88
N LEU A 254 17.31 12.78 -4.80
CA LEU A 254 16.13 12.71 -5.67
C LEU A 254 16.42 13.15 -7.10
N SER A 255 17.29 14.14 -7.31
CA SER A 255 17.73 14.50 -8.66
C SER A 255 18.57 13.39 -9.31
N ALA A 256 19.42 12.70 -8.54
CA ALA A 256 20.28 11.64 -9.07
C ALA A 256 19.51 10.31 -9.29
N LEU A 257 18.41 10.09 -8.57
CA LEU A 257 17.74 8.79 -8.50
C LEU A 257 16.32 8.81 -9.11
N SER A 258 15.84 9.94 -9.64
CA SER A 258 14.55 10.00 -10.34
C SER A 258 14.52 9.13 -11.59
N GLY A 259 15.56 9.19 -12.43
CA GLY A 259 15.69 8.32 -13.61
C GLY A 259 15.67 6.83 -13.26
N PRO A 260 16.55 6.35 -12.36
CA PRO A 260 16.50 4.98 -11.84
C PRO A 260 15.15 4.57 -11.24
N LEU A 261 14.47 5.49 -10.54
CA LEU A 261 13.14 5.23 -9.99
C LEU A 261 12.09 5.07 -11.09
N ILE A 262 12.05 5.95 -12.09
CA ILE A 262 11.14 5.85 -13.25
C ILE A 262 11.37 4.52 -13.97
N LEU A 263 12.63 4.19 -14.27
CA LEU A 263 12.99 2.94 -14.92
C LEU A 263 12.54 1.72 -14.11
N SER A 264 12.72 1.74 -12.78
CA SER A 264 12.26 0.66 -11.89
C SER A 264 10.73 0.52 -11.89
N LEU A 265 10.01 1.64 -11.82
CA LEU A 265 8.54 1.66 -11.87
C LEU A 265 8.01 1.12 -13.21
N GLN A 266 8.60 1.54 -14.34
CA GLN A 266 8.22 1.07 -15.67
C GLN A 266 8.53 -0.41 -15.87
N SER A 267 9.77 -0.84 -15.58
CA SER A 267 10.22 -2.22 -15.81
C SER A 267 9.54 -3.25 -14.91
N SER A 268 9.11 -2.86 -13.71
CA SER A 268 8.42 -3.77 -12.78
C SER A 268 6.99 -4.15 -13.23
N GLY A 269 6.35 -3.31 -14.04
CA GLY A 269 4.94 -3.42 -14.41
C GLY A 269 3.94 -3.09 -13.29
N ALA A 270 4.41 -2.67 -12.09
CA ALA A 270 3.57 -2.47 -10.92
C ALA A 270 2.43 -1.46 -11.15
N LEU A 271 2.74 -0.31 -11.76
CA LEU A 271 1.75 0.73 -12.05
C LEU A 271 0.68 0.25 -13.04
N ARG A 272 1.06 -0.51 -14.07
CA ARG A 272 0.10 -1.08 -15.03
C ARG A 272 -0.86 -2.04 -14.34
N ILE A 273 -0.32 -2.99 -13.58
CA ILE A 273 -1.13 -3.99 -12.84
C ILE A 273 -2.07 -3.29 -11.86
N LEU A 274 -1.57 -2.31 -11.09
CA LEU A 274 -2.40 -1.55 -10.16
C LEU A 274 -3.51 -0.81 -10.88
N ARG A 275 -3.23 -0.09 -11.97
CA ARG A 275 -4.27 0.63 -12.73
C ARG A 275 -5.33 -0.33 -13.25
N ASP A 276 -4.91 -1.45 -13.83
CA ASP A 276 -5.82 -2.44 -14.41
C ASP A 276 -6.72 -3.01 -13.31
N LEU A 277 -6.17 -3.45 -12.16
CA LEU A 277 -6.94 -3.92 -11.00
C LEU A 277 -7.85 -2.84 -10.40
N GLN A 278 -7.37 -1.61 -10.25
CA GLN A 278 -8.15 -0.50 -9.72
C GLN A 278 -9.40 -0.24 -10.58
N SER A 279 -9.22 -0.18 -11.89
CA SER A 279 -10.27 0.21 -12.84
C SER A 279 -11.23 -0.93 -13.21
N SER A 280 -10.76 -2.17 -13.32
CA SER A 280 -11.62 -3.32 -13.64
C SER A 280 -12.49 -3.75 -12.45
N LEU A 281 -11.97 -3.64 -11.23
CA LEU A 281 -12.71 -3.97 -10.00
C LEU A 281 -13.63 -2.83 -9.55
N ASP A 282 -13.38 -1.59 -10.00
CA ASP A 282 -14.30 -0.44 -9.90
C ASP A 282 -14.75 -0.01 -11.30
N ALA A 283 -15.41 -0.93 -12.00
CA ALA A 283 -15.79 -0.77 -13.39
C ALA A 283 -16.82 0.36 -13.62
N THR A 284 -17.70 0.61 -12.65
CA THR A 284 -18.87 1.49 -12.82
C THR A 284 -18.88 2.69 -11.88
N ASP A 285 -17.82 2.93 -11.10
CA ASP A 285 -17.79 3.94 -10.04
C ASP A 285 -18.76 3.66 -8.87
N ILE A 286 -18.45 4.20 -7.69
CA ILE A 286 -19.26 4.02 -6.49
C ILE A 286 -20.66 4.63 -6.60
N SER A 287 -20.83 5.62 -7.47
CA SER A 287 -22.13 6.27 -7.69
C SER A 287 -23.14 5.37 -8.39
N ASP A 288 -22.75 4.62 -9.43
CA ASP A 288 -23.59 3.56 -10.01
C ASP A 288 -23.85 2.43 -9.01
N LEU A 289 -22.83 2.03 -8.26
CA LEU A 289 -22.97 1.00 -7.24
C LEU A 289 -24.01 1.39 -6.17
N ALA A 290 -23.99 2.65 -5.76
CA ALA A 290 -24.98 3.22 -4.84
C ALA A 290 -26.39 3.24 -5.45
N HIS A 291 -26.51 3.65 -6.71
CA HIS A 291 -27.77 3.63 -7.44
C HIS A 291 -28.36 2.20 -7.53
N ARG A 292 -27.56 1.21 -7.90
CA ARG A 292 -27.97 -0.21 -7.94
C ARG A 292 -28.38 -0.74 -6.57
N PHE A 293 -27.63 -0.37 -5.52
CA PHE A 293 -27.98 -0.76 -4.15
C PHE A 293 -29.35 -0.21 -3.76
N HIS A 294 -29.60 1.08 -4.03
CA HIS A 294 -30.88 1.70 -3.74
C HIS A 294 -32.05 1.04 -4.51
N LEU A 295 -31.85 0.68 -5.78
CA LEU A 295 -32.87 -0.04 -6.55
C LEU A 295 -33.17 -1.44 -6.00
N ALA A 296 -32.16 -2.15 -5.48
CA ALA A 296 -32.34 -3.47 -4.88
C ALA A 296 -32.94 -3.40 -3.46
N HIS A 297 -32.72 -2.30 -2.75
CA HIS A 297 -33.12 -2.10 -1.35
C HIS A 297 -33.77 -0.72 -1.14
N PRO A 298 -34.94 -0.45 -1.75
CA PRO A 298 -35.55 0.89 -1.76
C PRO A 298 -36.00 1.38 -0.37
N ASP A 299 -36.32 0.45 0.53
CA ASP A 299 -36.82 0.73 1.88
C ASP A 299 -35.70 0.77 2.95
N SER A 300 -34.43 0.68 2.53
CA SER A 300 -33.27 0.65 3.43
C SER A 300 -32.36 1.85 3.22
N ASP A 301 -31.61 2.21 4.25
CA ASP A 301 -30.57 3.23 4.13
C ASP A 301 -29.51 2.78 3.11
N LEU A 302 -28.96 3.75 2.36
CA LEU A 302 -27.91 3.47 1.39
C LEU A 302 -26.71 2.81 2.08
N PHE A 303 -26.32 1.63 1.56
CA PHE A 303 -25.27 0.78 2.10
C PHE A 303 -25.46 0.43 3.59
N ASP A 304 -26.70 0.11 3.99
CA ASP A 304 -27.02 -0.39 5.33
C ASP A 304 -26.09 -1.58 5.71
N PRO A 305 -25.35 -1.49 6.82
CA PRO A 305 -24.44 -2.56 7.27
C PRO A 305 -25.12 -3.92 7.46
N SER A 306 -26.40 -3.96 7.81
CA SER A 306 -27.15 -5.21 7.98
C SER A 306 -27.34 -5.99 6.68
N LEU A 307 -27.27 -5.29 5.54
CA LEU A 307 -27.36 -5.85 4.18
C LEU A 307 -25.97 -6.06 3.55
N LEU A 308 -24.90 -5.76 4.28
CA LEU A 308 -23.52 -5.86 3.83
C LEU A 308 -22.69 -6.77 4.76
N PRO A 309 -23.04 -8.07 4.87
CA PRO A 309 -22.21 -9.00 5.63
C PRO A 309 -20.80 -9.07 5.03
N ASP A 310 -19.78 -9.24 5.88
CA ASP A 310 -18.40 -9.47 5.43
C ASP A 310 -18.35 -10.70 4.49
N PRO A 311 -17.55 -10.65 3.42
CA PRO A 311 -17.47 -11.76 2.47
C PRO A 311 -16.79 -12.97 3.09
N THR A 312 -17.32 -14.16 2.80
CA THR A 312 -16.71 -15.42 3.24
C THR A 312 -15.47 -15.76 2.39
N PRO A 313 -14.57 -16.65 2.86
CA PRO A 313 -13.45 -17.12 2.04
C PRO A 313 -13.89 -17.73 0.70
N GLU A 314 -15.03 -18.44 0.70
CA GLU A 314 -15.63 -19.05 -0.49
C GLU A 314 -16.16 -17.99 -1.47
N GLU A 315 -16.94 -17.00 -0.98
CA GLU A 315 -17.44 -15.89 -1.81
C GLU A 315 -16.29 -15.12 -2.48
N LEU A 316 -15.18 -14.89 -1.76
CA LEU A 316 -14.01 -14.23 -2.31
C LEU A 316 -13.31 -15.09 -3.37
N SER A 317 -13.14 -16.39 -3.11
CA SER A 317 -12.52 -17.29 -4.09
C SER A 317 -13.34 -17.38 -5.37
N ASP A 318 -14.65 -17.57 -5.25
CA ASP A 318 -15.56 -17.65 -6.39
C ASP A 318 -15.54 -16.37 -7.21
N PHE A 319 -15.54 -15.21 -6.54
CA PHE A 319 -15.47 -13.92 -7.24
C PHE A 319 -14.11 -13.72 -7.92
N VAL A 320 -12.99 -14.09 -7.29
CA VAL A 320 -11.66 -13.98 -7.92
C VAL A 320 -11.55 -14.87 -9.15
N ASP A 321 -12.07 -16.09 -9.10
CA ASP A 321 -12.06 -17.00 -10.24
C ASP A 321 -12.98 -16.48 -11.37
N LEU A 322 -14.16 -15.94 -11.02
CA LEU A 322 -15.04 -15.25 -11.98
C LEU A 322 -14.33 -14.05 -12.62
N TYR A 323 -13.73 -13.18 -11.82
CA TYR A 323 -13.01 -12.00 -12.28
C TYR A 323 -11.87 -12.36 -13.23
N LEU A 324 -11.06 -13.36 -12.88
CA LEU A 324 -9.93 -13.80 -13.72
C LEU A 324 -10.39 -14.43 -15.04
N SER A 325 -11.59 -15.01 -15.09
CA SER A 325 -12.16 -15.54 -16.32
C SER A 325 -12.56 -14.46 -17.33
N ALA A 326 -13.04 -13.31 -16.85
CA ALA A 326 -13.45 -12.17 -17.68
C ALA A 326 -13.36 -10.83 -16.91
N PRO A 327 -12.16 -10.22 -16.79
CA PRO A 327 -11.96 -9.00 -15.98
C PRO A 327 -12.78 -7.79 -16.46
N ALA A 328 -13.14 -7.74 -17.74
CA ALA A 328 -13.89 -6.64 -18.34
C ALA A 328 -15.41 -6.75 -18.12
N ASP A 329 -15.91 -7.87 -17.60
CA ASP A 329 -17.34 -8.11 -17.46
C ASP A 329 -18.02 -7.18 -16.44
N GLY A 330 -17.25 -6.51 -15.58
CA GLY A 330 -17.76 -5.56 -14.60
C GLY A 330 -18.55 -4.39 -15.18
N VAL A 331 -18.31 -3.98 -16.43
CA VAL A 331 -19.12 -2.93 -17.09
C VAL A 331 -20.44 -3.45 -17.67
N THR A 332 -20.60 -4.77 -17.77
CA THR A 332 -21.79 -5.40 -18.38
C THR A 332 -22.80 -5.71 -17.29
N GLU A 333 -24.04 -5.24 -17.46
CA GLU A 333 -25.08 -5.27 -16.42
C GLU A 333 -25.30 -6.67 -15.82
N ASP A 334 -25.55 -7.68 -16.65
CA ASP A 334 -25.95 -9.02 -16.22
C ASP A 334 -24.79 -9.98 -15.90
N ARG A 335 -23.54 -9.53 -15.96
CA ARG A 335 -22.38 -10.41 -15.74
C ARG A 335 -21.99 -10.54 -14.28
N TRP A 336 -22.10 -9.46 -13.50
CA TRP A 336 -21.85 -9.47 -12.06
C TRP A 336 -23.11 -9.08 -11.30
N THR A 337 -23.48 -9.88 -10.31
CA THR A 337 -24.53 -9.56 -9.35
C THR A 337 -24.17 -8.33 -8.52
N LEU A 338 -25.16 -7.71 -7.86
CA LEU A 338 -24.90 -6.61 -6.93
C LEU A 338 -23.88 -7.01 -5.85
N ARG A 339 -24.01 -8.20 -5.26
CA ARG A 339 -23.07 -8.72 -4.25
C ARG A 339 -21.64 -8.80 -4.78
N GLN A 340 -21.46 -9.33 -5.98
CA GLN A 340 -20.14 -9.43 -6.62
C GLN A 340 -19.54 -8.05 -6.91
N ARG A 341 -20.35 -7.07 -7.33
CA ARG A 341 -19.89 -5.68 -7.53
C ARG A 341 -19.45 -5.00 -6.22
N LEU A 342 -20.17 -5.25 -5.12
CA LEU A 342 -19.80 -4.73 -3.79
C LEU A 342 -18.45 -5.32 -3.31
N ILE A 343 -18.24 -6.63 -3.53
CA ILE A 343 -16.96 -7.29 -3.27
C ILE A 343 -15.87 -6.72 -4.17
N ALA A 344 -16.11 -6.59 -5.48
CA ALA A 344 -15.18 -6.02 -6.45
C ALA A 344 -14.72 -4.62 -6.04
N TYR A 345 -15.65 -3.74 -5.69
CA TYR A 345 -15.32 -2.38 -5.27
C TYR A 345 -14.44 -2.37 -4.00
N THR A 346 -14.75 -3.24 -3.05
CA THR A 346 -13.98 -3.39 -1.81
C THR A 346 -12.55 -3.87 -2.11
N MET A 347 -12.37 -4.77 -3.09
CA MET A 347 -11.04 -5.18 -3.57
C MET A 347 -10.32 -4.05 -4.32
N SER A 348 -11.03 -3.29 -5.17
CA SER A 348 -10.47 -2.09 -5.83
C SER A 348 -9.92 -1.09 -4.80
N ALA A 349 -10.62 -0.90 -3.68
CA ALA A 349 -10.19 -0.02 -2.59
C ALA A 349 -8.84 -0.45 -1.97
N ILE A 350 -8.49 -1.74 -1.99
CA ILE A 350 -7.16 -2.22 -1.57
C ILE A 350 -6.09 -1.63 -2.49
N PHE A 351 -6.25 -1.80 -3.80
CA PHE A 351 -5.27 -1.37 -4.80
C PHE A 351 -5.21 0.15 -4.99
N LYS A 352 -6.27 0.87 -4.63
CA LYS A 352 -6.34 2.34 -4.61
C LYS A 352 -5.56 2.97 -3.45
N ASP A 353 -5.44 2.24 -2.33
CA ASP A 353 -4.82 2.73 -1.08
C ASP A 353 -3.49 2.04 -0.71
N CYS A 354 -3.05 1.06 -1.51
CA CYS A 354 -1.78 0.36 -1.30
C CYS A 354 -0.57 1.30 -1.51
N SER A 355 0.62 0.80 -1.19
CA SER A 355 1.86 1.53 -1.41
C SER A 355 2.80 0.73 -2.31
N ILE A 356 3.55 1.44 -3.16
CA ILE A 356 4.66 0.89 -3.93
C ILE A 356 5.94 1.18 -3.14
N PHE A 357 6.71 0.14 -2.85
CA PHE A 357 7.99 0.22 -2.19
C PHE A 357 9.09 -0.07 -3.22
N VAL A 358 9.98 0.90 -3.44
CA VAL A 358 11.11 0.79 -4.38
C VAL A 358 12.41 0.84 -3.60
N THR A 359 13.22 -0.19 -3.77
CA THR A 359 14.56 -0.30 -3.19
C THR A 359 15.58 -0.12 -4.31
N ILE A 360 16.43 0.91 -4.22
CA ILE A 360 17.46 1.25 -5.20
C ILE A 360 18.81 1.21 -4.50
N PRO A 361 19.65 0.20 -4.76
CA PRO A 361 21.01 0.21 -4.25
C PRO A 361 21.86 1.22 -5.03
N PHE A 362 22.74 1.91 -4.32
CA PHE A 362 23.60 2.94 -4.90
C PHE A 362 24.99 2.94 -4.25
N THR A 363 25.95 3.51 -4.98
CA THR A 363 27.34 3.71 -4.52
C THR A 363 27.75 5.16 -4.75
N TYR A 364 28.85 5.56 -4.11
CA TYR A 364 29.52 6.81 -4.41
C TYR A 364 30.68 6.57 -5.38
N SER A 365 30.66 7.27 -6.51
CA SER A 365 31.80 7.42 -7.42
C SER A 365 32.33 8.85 -7.29
N GLY A 366 33.35 9.04 -6.46
CA GLY A 366 33.75 10.38 -6.01
C GLY A 366 32.62 11.06 -5.20
N ASN A 367 32.16 12.22 -5.66
CA ASN A 367 31.03 12.95 -5.06
C ASN A 367 29.68 12.68 -5.75
N GLN A 368 29.63 11.77 -6.73
CA GLN A 368 28.40 11.45 -7.45
C GLN A 368 27.76 10.16 -6.94
N LEU A 369 26.45 10.21 -6.77
CA LEU A 369 25.60 9.06 -6.48
C LEU A 369 25.32 8.31 -7.78
N VAL A 370 25.66 7.02 -7.80
CA VAL A 370 25.42 6.17 -8.96
C VAL A 370 24.60 4.97 -8.51
N SER A 371 23.40 4.79 -9.07
CA SER A 371 22.60 3.59 -8.84
C SER A 371 23.32 2.37 -9.43
N THR A 372 23.37 1.26 -8.71
CA THR A 372 23.83 0.00 -9.28
C THR A 372 22.71 -0.57 -10.16
N GLN A 373 22.84 -0.39 -11.48
CA GLN A 373 21.82 -0.79 -12.44
C GLN A 373 21.47 -2.28 -12.31
N GLY A 374 20.18 -2.61 -12.38
CA GLY A 374 19.66 -3.99 -12.38
C GLY A 374 19.27 -4.56 -11.02
N ASP A 375 19.72 -3.95 -9.91
CA ASP A 375 19.49 -4.51 -8.56
C ASP A 375 18.28 -3.88 -7.83
N SER A 376 17.51 -3.02 -8.51
CA SER A 376 16.37 -2.37 -7.89
C SER A 376 15.20 -3.34 -7.71
N LYS A 377 14.56 -3.29 -6.55
CA LYS A 377 13.38 -4.12 -6.23
C LYS A 377 12.15 -3.23 -6.14
N VAL A 378 11.05 -3.68 -6.75
CA VAL A 378 9.73 -3.05 -6.60
C VAL A 378 8.80 -4.05 -5.95
N ARG A 379 8.14 -3.63 -4.87
CA ARG A 379 7.17 -4.42 -4.12
C ARG A 379 5.92 -3.60 -3.85
N LEU A 380 4.78 -4.27 -3.75
CA LEU A 380 3.51 -3.71 -3.30
C LEU A 380 3.29 -4.10 -1.84
N ILE A 381 2.93 -3.12 -1.02
CA ILE A 381 2.64 -3.29 0.41
C ILE A 381 1.30 -2.64 0.75
N ASP A 382 0.81 -2.83 1.97
CA ASP A 382 -0.51 -2.36 2.44
C ASP A 382 -1.68 -2.98 1.63
N LEU A 383 -1.58 -4.28 1.30
CA LEU A 383 -2.55 -5.03 0.49
C LEU A 383 -3.59 -5.80 1.33
N ASP A 384 -3.84 -5.40 2.56
CA ASP A 384 -4.81 -6.07 3.43
C ASP A 384 -6.26 -5.77 2.97
N MET A 385 -7.16 -6.73 3.19
CA MET A 385 -8.59 -6.58 2.90
C MET A 385 -9.18 -5.34 3.57
N LYS A 386 -10.07 -4.65 2.86
CA LYS A 386 -10.87 -3.57 3.42
C LYS A 386 -12.23 -4.13 3.88
N PRO A 387 -12.81 -3.62 4.97
CA PRO A 387 -14.13 -4.06 5.40
C PRO A 387 -15.20 -3.51 4.46
N ILE A 388 -16.11 -4.38 4.00
CA ILE A 388 -17.18 -4.01 3.06
C ILE A 388 -18.14 -2.96 3.65
N SER A 389 -18.27 -2.93 4.98
CA SER A 389 -19.02 -1.91 5.73
C SER A 389 -18.49 -0.49 5.54
N SER A 390 -17.28 -0.31 4.98
CA SER A 390 -16.75 1.02 4.63
C SER A 390 -17.37 1.64 3.37
N LEU A 391 -18.18 0.89 2.60
CA LEU A 391 -18.82 1.40 1.37
C LEU A 391 -19.59 2.69 1.60
N ARG A 392 -20.38 2.79 2.68
CA ARG A 392 -21.11 4.01 3.01
C ARG A 392 -20.18 5.20 3.17
N LYS A 393 -19.13 5.03 3.98
CA LYS A 393 -18.11 6.07 4.22
C LYS A 393 -17.40 6.48 2.92
N TRP A 394 -17.08 5.51 2.04
CA TRP A 394 -16.42 5.81 0.77
C TRP A 394 -17.32 6.58 -0.18
N TYR A 395 -18.62 6.25 -0.21
CA TYR A 395 -19.62 6.98 -0.99
C TYR A 395 -19.81 8.40 -0.47
N ASP A 396 -20.02 8.57 0.82
CA ASP A 396 -20.21 9.89 1.44
C ASP A 396 -19.00 10.80 1.17
N LEU A 397 -17.79 10.24 1.26
CA LEU A 397 -16.57 10.98 0.94
C LEU A 397 -16.45 11.30 -0.55
N ASP A 398 -16.83 10.37 -1.43
CA ASP A 398 -16.88 10.64 -2.87
C ASP A 398 -17.83 11.79 -3.21
N ASP A 399 -19.05 11.74 -2.65
CA ASP A 399 -20.07 12.78 -2.83
C ASP A 399 -19.59 14.14 -2.32
N GLN A 400 -18.97 14.17 -1.14
CA GLN A 400 -18.38 15.39 -0.57
C GLN A 400 -17.28 15.99 -1.47
N ILE A 401 -16.40 15.15 -2.03
CA ILE A 401 -15.25 15.60 -2.83
C ILE A 401 -15.71 16.32 -4.09
N TRP A 402 -16.56 15.68 -4.90
CA TRP A 402 -16.95 16.28 -6.18
C TRP A 402 -17.88 17.48 -6.01
N ARG A 403 -18.76 17.48 -4.99
CA ARG A 403 -19.61 18.63 -4.68
C ARG A 403 -18.81 19.84 -4.22
N HIS A 404 -17.78 19.62 -3.40
CA HIS A 404 -16.88 20.70 -2.99
C HIS A 404 -16.12 21.29 -4.17
N TRP A 405 -15.68 20.45 -5.11
CA TRP A 405 -15.08 20.92 -6.35
C TRP A 405 -16.07 21.79 -7.14
N LEU A 406 -17.30 21.30 -7.35
CA LEU A 406 -18.35 22.04 -8.04
C LEU A 406 -18.57 23.41 -7.39
N SER A 407 -18.82 23.47 -6.07
CA SER A 407 -19.16 24.71 -5.37
C SER A 407 -18.05 25.77 -5.36
N THR A 408 -16.81 25.40 -5.63
CA THR A 408 -15.65 26.31 -5.59
C THR A 408 -15.14 26.72 -6.98
N HIS A 409 -15.65 26.10 -8.05
CA HIS A 409 -15.24 26.34 -9.44
C HIS A 409 -16.40 26.79 -10.34
N THR A 410 -17.62 26.90 -9.83
CA THR A 410 -18.78 27.43 -10.56
C THR A 410 -18.99 28.94 -10.39
N ASP A 411 -18.30 29.61 -9.46
CA ASP A 411 -18.46 31.05 -9.20
C ASP A 411 -17.59 31.94 -10.11
N GLY A 412 -17.24 31.47 -11.33
CA GLY A 412 -16.25 32.10 -12.20
C GLY A 412 -16.57 32.11 -13.69
N ASP A 413 -17.84 32.13 -14.08
CA ASP A 413 -18.27 32.49 -15.44
C ASP A 413 -18.53 34.00 -15.60
#